data_AF-A0AB39HQ06-F1
#
_entry.id   AF-A0AB39HQ06-F1
#
_cell.length_a   1.000
_cell.length_b   1.000
_cell.length_c   1.000
_cell.angle_alpha   90.00
_cell.angle_beta   90.00
_cell.angle_gamma   90.00
#
_symmetry.space_group_name_H-M   'P 1'
#
loop_
_entity.id
_entity.type
_entity.pdbx_description
1 polymer ?
#
loop_
_entity_poly.entity_id
_entity_poly.type
_entity_poly.pdbx_seq_one_letter_code
_entity_poly.pdbx_strand_id
1 'polypeptide(L)' 'MLDLMIPVLANIIVEATPQKVVLGFSDNKYVKYEISIDNQSYSSSDNHIVIDGLMPGTTYKAQVQAYKEGSLYPSNAV' A
#
# COMPACT_ATOMS: atom_id res chain seq x y z
N MET A 1 -26.98 -0.55 0.19
CA MET A 1 -26.00 0.51 0.45
C MET A 1 -24.69 -0.19 0.71
N LEU A 2 -23.75 -0.16 -0.24
CA LEU A 2 -22.45 -0.79 -0.08
C LEU A 2 -21.57 0.18 0.70
N ASP A 3 -21.42 -0.03 2.00
CA ASP A 3 -20.51 0.75 2.81
C ASP A 3 -19.08 0.40 2.40
N LEU A 4 -18.47 1.26 1.59
CA LEU A 4 -17.05 1.20 1.27
C LEU A 4 -16.27 1.66 2.51
N MET A 5 -16.14 0.78 3.50
CA MET A 5 -15.20 0.98 4.61
C MET A 5 -13.79 0.92 4.02
N ILE A 6 -13.25 2.05 3.59
CA ILE A 6 -11.79 2.19 3.42
C ILE A 6 -11.22 2.08 4.83
N PRO A 7 -10.56 0.98 5.19
CA PRO A 7 -10.01 0.88 6.52
C PRO A 7 -8.88 1.90 6.64
N VAL A 8 -8.93 2.75 7.67
CA VAL A 8 -7.75 3.49 8.09
C VAL A 8 -6.68 2.46 8.41
N LEU A 9 -5.59 2.47 7.64
CA LEU A 9 -4.44 1.64 7.93
C LEU A 9 -3.81 2.12 9.24
N ALA A 10 -4.07 1.39 10.32
CA ALA A 10 -3.32 1.53 11.55
C ALA A 10 -2.02 0.71 11.43
N ASN A 11 -0.94 1.21 12.02
CA ASN A 11 0.34 0.50 12.17
C ASN A 11 1.13 0.25 10.87
N ILE A 12 1.28 1.29 10.03
CA ILE A 12 2.29 1.28 8.97
C ILE A 12 3.66 1.55 9.59
N ILE A 13 4.60 0.63 9.41
CA ILE A 13 6.01 0.82 9.80
C ILE A 13 6.77 1.33 8.58
N VAL A 14 7.51 2.43 8.75
CA VAL A 14 8.30 3.03 7.68
C VAL A 14 9.77 2.97 8.06
N GLU A 15 10.54 2.21 7.29
CA GLU A 15 12.00 2.17 7.41
C GLU A 15 12.62 2.77 6.15
N ALA A 16 13.22 3.95 6.31
CA ALA A 16 13.82 4.68 5.19
C ALA A 16 15.35 4.62 5.26
N THR A 17 15.98 4.40 4.12
CA THR A 17 17.38 4.72 3.85
C THR A 17 17.42 5.81 2.76
N PRO A 18 18.60 6.38 2.43
CA PRO A 18 18.69 7.43 1.42
C PRO A 18 18.11 7.06 0.05
N GLN A 19 18.05 5.77 -0.30
CA GLN A 19 17.63 5.32 -1.63
C GLN A 19 16.43 4.35 -1.62
N LYS A 20 15.97 3.96 -0.43
CA LYS A 20 14.91 2.96 -0.30
C LYS A 20 13.99 3.26 0.86
N VAL A 21 12.73 2.88 0.72
CA VAL A 21 11.77 2.82 1.81
C VAL A 21 11.19 1.41 1.85
N VAL A 22 11.13 0.84 3.04
CA VAL A 22 10.36 -0.36 3.34
C VAL A 22 9.11 0.07 4.09
N LEU A 23 7.95 -0.30 3.57
CA LEU A 23 6.68 -0.15 4.26
C LEU A 23 6.24 -1.52 4.77
N GLY A 24 6.10 -1.65 6.09
CA GLY A 24 5.60 -2.84 6.76
C GLY A 24 4.15 -2.67 7.21
N PHE A 25 3.37 -3.75 7.11
CA PHE A 25 1.96 -3.83 7.47
C PHE A 25 1.74 -4.93 8.50
N SER A 26 1.19 -4.60 9.67
CA SER A 26 1.05 -5.57 10.77
C SER A 26 -0.32 -6.25 10.87
N ASP A 27 -1.30 -5.82 10.07
CA ASP A 27 -2.66 -6.40 10.10
C ASP A 27 -2.82 -7.45 9.01
N ASN A 28 -2.91 -8.71 9.42
CA ASN A 28 -3.02 -9.88 8.52
C ASN A 28 -4.41 -10.03 7.87
N LYS A 29 -5.31 -9.07 8.07
CA LYS A 29 -6.65 -9.09 7.44
C LYS A 29 -6.63 -8.71 5.97
N TYR A 30 -5.53 -8.17 5.47
CA TYR A 30 -5.39 -7.73 4.09
C TYR A 30 -4.58 -8.74 3.28
N VAL A 31 -4.95 -8.89 2.02
CA VAL A 31 -4.32 -9.81 1.06
C VAL A 31 -3.55 -9.08 -0.03
N LYS A 32 -3.71 -7.76 -0.12
CA LYS A 32 -3.02 -6.92 -1.08
C LYS A 32 -2.92 -5.48 -0.57
N TYR A 33 -1.80 -4.84 -0.91
CA TYR A 33 -1.55 -3.43 -0.72
C TYR A 33 -1.18 -2.80 -2.06
N GLU A 34 -1.68 -1.59 -2.33
CA GLU A 34 -1.27 -0.73 -3.43
C GLU A 34 -0.76 0.59 -2.87
N ILE A 35 0.41 1.01 -3.34
CA ILE A 35 1.11 2.21 -2.89
C ILE A 35 1.35 3.09 -4.10
N SER A 36 0.98 4.37 -4.03
CA SER A 36 1.28 5.36 -5.06
C SER A 36 2.26 6.41 -4.54
N ILE A 37 3.37 6.61 -5.25
CA ILE A 37 4.39 7.63 -5.00
C ILE A 37 4.74 8.30 -6.33
N ASP A 38 4.62 9.63 -6.44
CA ASP A 38 4.97 10.40 -7.63
C ASP A 38 4.46 9.78 -8.96
N ASN A 39 3.17 9.38 -8.96
CA ASN A 39 2.49 8.71 -10.07
C ASN A 39 3.00 7.30 -10.42
N GLN A 40 3.95 6.74 -9.67
CA GLN A 40 4.32 5.33 -9.75
C GLN A 40 3.51 4.50 -8.76
N SER A 41 2.97 3.38 -9.24
CA SER A 41 2.20 2.45 -8.42
C SER A 41 3.01 1.20 -8.13
N TYR A 42 2.99 0.78 -6.88
CA TYR A 42 3.64 -0.41 -6.36
C TYR A 42 2.57 -1.30 -5.72
N SER A 43 2.69 -2.62 -5.84
CA SER A 43 1.76 -3.54 -5.20
C SER A 43 2.47 -4.70 -4.54
N SER A 44 1.97 -5.15 -3.41
CA SER A 44 2.45 -6.34 -2.72
C SER A 44 1.29 -7.13 -2.12
N SER A 45 1.38 -8.46 -2.17
CA SER A 45 0.52 -9.37 -1.42
C SER A 45 1.17 -9.84 -0.12
N ASP A 46 2.45 -9.49 0.09
CA ASP A 46 3.13 -9.69 1.35
C ASP A 46 2.75 -8.58 2.35
N ASN A 47 3.10 -8.82 3.61
CA ASN A 47 2.95 -7.85 4.69
C ASN A 47 3.97 -6.71 4.65
N HIS A 48 4.73 -6.58 3.57
CA HIS A 48 5.66 -5.49 3.36
C HIS A 48 5.83 -5.19 1.87
N ILE A 49 6.35 -4.00 1.58
CA ILE A 49 6.79 -3.61 0.24
C ILE A 49 8.09 -2.82 0.31
N VAL A 50 8.99 -3.10 -0.63
CA VAL A 50 10.25 -2.37 -0.80
C VAL A 50 10.10 -1.44 -2.00
N ILE A 51 10.38 -0.17 -1.79
CA ILE A 51 10.40 0.87 -2.82
C ILE A 51 11.83 1.39 -2.90
N ASP A 52 12.52 1.02 -3.98
CA ASP A 52 13.92 1.39 -4.26
C ASP A 52 14.00 2.53 -5.29
N GLY A 53 15.21 3.05 -5.50
CA GLY A 53 15.49 4.07 -6.52
C GLY A 53 15.08 5.49 -6.11
N LEU A 54 14.86 5.72 -4.82
CA LEU A 54 14.53 7.04 -4.29
C LEU A 54 15.76 7.93 -4.30
N MET A 55 15.55 9.23 -4.51
CA MET A 55 16.64 10.20 -4.50
C MET A 55 16.91 10.68 -3.07
N PRO A 56 18.17 10.64 -2.60
CA PRO A 56 18.53 11.15 -1.28
C PRO A 56 18.13 12.62 -1.10
N GLY A 57 17.51 12.93 0.04
CA GLY A 57 17.09 14.29 0.38
C GLY A 57 15.77 14.75 -0.27
N THR A 58 15.11 13.88 -1.05
CA THR A 58 13.79 14.18 -1.63
C THR A 58 12.67 13.69 -0.71
N THR A 59 11.69 14.56 -0.48
CA THR A 59 10.47 14.21 0.27
C THR A 59 9.42 13.66 -0.70
N TYR A 60 8.94 12.45 -0.41
CA TYR A 60 7.89 11.77 -1.18
C TYR A 60 6.57 11.75 -0.41
N LYS A 61 5.45 11.84 -1.13
CA LYS A 61 4.12 11.57 -0.58
C LYS A 61 3.65 10.21 -1.07
N ALA A 62 3.32 9.32 -0.13
CA ALA A 62 2.77 8.01 -0.43
C ALA A 62 1.28 7.95 -0.09
N GLN A 63 0.50 7.36 -0.97
CA GLN A 63 -0.87 6.91 -0.66
C GLN A 63 -0.86 5.40 -0.60
N VAL A 64 -1.44 4.83 0.46
CA VAL A 64 -1.52 3.37 0.64
C VAL A 64 -2.97 2.95 0.68
N GLN A 65 -3.32 1.98 -0.14
CA GLN A 65 -4.61 1.32 -0.17
C GLN A 65 -4.43 -0.16 0.14
N ALA A 66 -5.30 -0.72 0.99
CA ALA A 66 -5.26 -2.13 1.36
C ALA A 66 -6.57 -2.82 1.02
N TYR A 67 -6.47 -4.08 0.62
CA TYR A 67 -7.58 -4.88 0.15
C TYR A 67 -7.68 -6.16 0.97
N LYS A 68 -8.90 -6.50 1.39
CA LYS A 68 -9.20 -7.78 2.02
C LYS A 68 -9.64 -8.78 0.97
N GLU A 69 -9.50 -10.06 1.30
CA GLU A 69 -10.06 -11.14 0.49
C GLU A 69 -11.58 -10.91 0.30
N GLY A 70 -12.07 -11.05 -0.93
CA GLY A 70 -13.47 -10.78 -1.27
C GLY A 70 -13.85 -9.30 -1.45
N SER A 71 -13.01 -8.33 -1.06
CA SER A 71 -13.24 -6.90 -1.37
C SER A 71 -12.78 -6.51 -2.79
N LEU A 72 -12.14 -7.45 -3.49
CA LEU A 72 -11.53 -7.24 -4.82
C LEU A 72 -12.50 -7.47 -6.00
N TYR A 73 -13.79 -7.73 -5.77
CA TYR A 73 -14.74 -7.97 -6.85
C TYR A 73 -15.96 -7.03 -6.78
N PRO A 74 -16.01 -5.94 -7.57
CA PRO A 74 -17.07 -5.84 -8.55
C PRO A 74 -16.66 -6.73 -9.73
N SER A 75 -17.25 -7.92 -9.84
CA SER A 75 -17.17 -8.67 -11.09
C SER A 75 -17.56 -7.73 -12.22
N ASN A 76 -16.69 -7.60 -13.23
CA ASN A 76 -17.02 -6.91 -14.47
C ASN A 76 -18.43 -7.29 -14.92
N ALA A 77 -19.19 -6.26 -15.26
CA ALA A 77 -20.47 -6.34 -15.94
C ALA A 77 -20.40 -7.29 -17.14
N VAL A 78 -21.39 -8.19 -17.24
CA VAL A 78 -22.10 -8.56 -18.47
C VAL A 78 -23.57 -8.70 -18.11
#